data_AF-T1EK25-F1
#
_entry.id   AF-T1EK25-F1
#
_cell.length_a   1.000
_cell.length_b   1.000
_cell.length_c   1.000
_cell.angle_alpha   90.00
_cell.angle_beta   90.00
_cell.angle_gamma   90.00
#
_symmetry.space_group_name_H-M   'P 1'
#
loop_
_entity.id
_entity.type
_entity.pdbx_description
1 polymer ?
#
loop_
_entity_poly.entity_id
_entity_poly.type
_entity_poly.pdbx_seq_one_letter_code
_entity_poly.pdbx_strand_id
1 'polypeptide(L)'
;ELSCDGGLKNEFNKDLLSDFWLKKREEYGLISDRALKFSIPFSTSYLFETGFFAMLAIKNKYRSKLELEPDLRLKLTLIKPDIAELCKSK
;
A
#
# COMPACT_ATOMS: atom_id res chain seq x y z
N GLU A 1 -24.27 9.96 15.03
CA GLU A 1 -24.95 10.14 13.73
C GLU A 1 -24.24 9.37 12.61
N LEU A 2 -22.95 9.60 12.32
CA LEU A 2 -22.22 8.87 11.26
C LEU A 2 -22.29 7.32 11.33
N SER A 3 -22.19 6.73 12.54
CA SER A 3 -22.21 5.27 12.76
C SER A 3 -23.63 4.65 12.68
N CYS A 4 -24.67 5.49 12.77
CA CYS A 4 -26.06 5.06 12.75
C CYS A 4 -26.66 5.07 11.34
N ASP A 5 -25.97 5.70 10.38
CA ASP A 5 -26.41 5.74 8.98
C ASP A 5 -26.00 4.46 8.24
N GLY A 6 -27.01 3.67 7.82
CA GLY A 6 -26.79 2.42 7.11
C GLY A 6 -26.19 2.60 5.71
N GLY A 7 -26.42 3.75 5.08
CA GLY A 7 -25.86 4.09 3.77
C GLY A 7 -24.37 4.36 3.85
N LEU A 8 -23.95 5.21 4.79
CA LEU A 8 -22.55 5.52 5.08
C LEU A 8 -21.78 4.26 5.50
N LYS A 9 -22.40 3.39 6.30
CA LYS A 9 -21.80 2.10 6.66
C LYS A 9 -21.55 1.21 5.45
N ASN A 10 -22.48 1.19 4.49
CA ASN A 10 -22.30 0.45 3.25
C ASN A 10 -21.24 1.07 2.34
N GLU A 11 -21.17 2.40 2.22
CA GLU A 11 -20.11 3.11 1.49
C GLU A 11 -18.74 2.80 2.10
N PHE A 12 -18.61 2.88 3.42
CA PHE A 12 -17.38 2.60 4.15
C PHE A 12 -16.85 1.17 3.91
N ASN A 13 -17.73 0.18 3.78
CA ASN A 13 -17.33 -1.21 3.55
C ASN A 13 -16.99 -1.50 2.08
N LYS A 14 -17.44 -0.67 1.14
CA LYS A 14 -17.22 -0.86 -0.30
C LYS A 14 -16.00 -0.10 -0.81
N ASP A 15 -15.82 1.13 -0.33
CA ASP A 15 -14.74 2.01 -0.77
C ASP A 15 -13.43 1.73 -0.01
N LEU A 16 -12.29 2.12 -0.60
CA LEU A 16 -11.08 2.25 0.19
C LEU A 16 -11.29 3.32 1.27
N LEU A 17 -10.72 3.05 2.45
CA LEU A 17 -10.83 3.94 3.62
C LEU A 17 -10.42 5.38 3.30
N SER A 18 -9.35 5.56 2.51
CA SER A 18 -8.90 6.87 2.04
C SER A 18 -9.92 7.58 1.17
N ASP A 19 -10.53 6.87 0.23
CA ASP A 19 -11.46 7.43 -0.75
C ASP A 19 -12.79 7.81 -0.09
N PHE A 20 -13.24 6.98 0.86
CA PHE A 20 -14.38 7.28 1.71
C PHE A 20 -14.19 8.60 2.46
N TRP A 21 -13.08 8.75 3.20
CA TRP A 21 -12.82 9.98 3.96
C TRP A 21 -12.53 11.19 3.07
N LEU A 22 -12.01 10.99 1.85
CA LEU A 22 -11.85 12.08 0.89
C LEU A 22 -13.21 12.63 0.42
N LYS A 23 -14.15 11.73 0.11
CA LYS A 23 -15.53 12.09 -0.29
C LYS A 23 -16.29 12.79 0.84
N LYS A 24 -16.07 12.37 2.09
CA LYS A 24 -16.75 12.91 3.28
C LYS A 24 -16.04 14.12 3.90
N ARG A 25 -14.98 14.62 3.27
CA ARG A 25 -14.19 15.76 3.80
C ARG A 25 -14.98 17.07 3.88
N GLU A 26 -15.94 17.29 2.98
CA GLU A 26 -16.78 18.50 3.00
C GLU A 26 -17.78 18.50 4.15
N GLU A 27 -18.39 17.34 4.43
CA GLU A 27 -19.42 17.17 5.48
C GLU A 27 -18.80 16.91 6.87
N TYR A 28 -17.67 16.19 6.93
CA TYR A 28 -17.00 15.76 8.17
C TYR A 28 -15.51 16.11 8.18
N GLY A 29 -15.15 17.36 7.86
CA GLY A 29 -13.76 17.78 7.64
C GLY A 29 -12.77 17.45 8.77
N LEU A 30 -13.11 17.72 10.04
CA LEU A 30 -12.22 17.45 11.17
C LEU A 30 -11.94 15.95 11.39
N ILE A 31 -12.98 15.12 11.23
CA ILE A 31 -12.88 13.67 11.42
C ILE A 31 -12.15 13.04 10.24
N SER A 32 -12.50 13.47 9.02
CA SER A 32 -11.87 13.03 7.78
C SER A 32 -10.38 13.36 7.76
N ASP A 33 -9.98 14.57 8.15
CA ASP A 33 -8.57 14.96 8.22
C ASP A 33 -7.80 14.13 9.25
N ARG A 34 -8.40 13.83 10.41
CA ARG A 34 -7.75 12.96 11.42
C ARG A 34 -7.63 11.52 10.94
N ALA A 35 -8.66 10.99 10.29
CA ALA A 35 -8.66 9.64 9.74
C ALA A 35 -7.60 9.50 8.62
N LEU A 36 -7.56 10.45 7.67
CA LEU A 36 -6.55 10.48 6.60
C LEU A 36 -5.14 10.61 7.17
N LYS A 37 -4.92 11.47 8.16
CA LYS A 37 -3.63 11.60 8.85
C LYS A 37 -3.18 10.34 9.56
N PHE A 38 -4.10 9.48 10.00
CA PHE A 38 -3.76 8.18 10.58
C PHE A 38 -3.52 7.11 9.49
N SER A 39 -4.23 7.18 8.36
CA SER A 39 -4.03 6.27 7.23
C SER A 39 -2.70 6.48 6.48
N ILE A 40 -2.20 7.71 6.39
CA ILE A 40 -0.91 8.03 5.73
C ILE A 40 0.31 7.34 6.39
N PRO A 41 0.53 7.43 7.71
CA PRO A 41 1.66 6.75 8.35
C PRO A 41 1.55 5.23 8.29
N PHE A 42 0.33 4.68 8.18
CA PHE A 42 0.14 3.23 8.03
C PHE A 42 0.60 2.72 6.65
N SER A 43 0.34 3.48 5.57
CA SER A 43 0.80 3.08 4.24
C SER A 43 2.33 3.22 4.11
N THR A 44 2.93 4.25 4.72
CA THR A 44 4.39 4.43 4.70
C THR A 44 5.12 3.46 5.63
N SER A 45 4.58 3.15 6.81
CA SER A 45 5.14 2.12 7.69
C SER A 45 5.03 0.74 7.06
N TYR A 46 3.90 0.40 6.43
CA TYR A 46 3.74 -0.88 5.74
C TYR A 46 4.72 -1.06 4.58
N LEU A 47 4.92 -0.02 3.76
CA LEU A 47 5.90 -0.06 2.67
C LEU A 47 7.34 -0.18 3.20
N PHE A 48 7.66 0.53 4.28
CA PHE A 48 8.96 0.41 4.93
C PHE A 48 9.17 -0.98 5.54
N GLU A 49 8.20 -1.51 6.27
CA GLU A 49 8.23 -2.86 6.83
C GLU A 49 8.38 -3.89 5.72
N THR A 50 7.56 -3.81 4.67
CA THR A 50 7.62 -4.75 3.53
C THR A 50 8.97 -4.68 2.83
N GLY A 51 9.51 -3.48 2.62
CA GLY A 51 10.85 -3.29 2.05
C GLY A 51 11.96 -3.84 2.94
N PHE A 52 11.87 -3.58 4.25
CA PHE A 52 12.83 -4.08 5.22
C PHE A 52 12.79 -5.62 5.31
N PHE A 53 11.60 -6.21 5.33
CA PHE A 53 11.43 -7.66 5.30
C PHE A 53 11.98 -8.28 4.02
N ALA A 54 11.74 -7.66 2.86
CA ALA A 54 12.30 -8.11 1.60
C ALA A 54 13.84 -8.05 1.59
N MET A 55 14.41 -6.94 2.08
CA MET A 55 15.85 -6.77 2.23
C MET A 55 16.45 -7.84 3.14
N LEU A 56 15.81 -8.10 4.28
CA LEU A 56 16.23 -9.11 5.24
C LEU A 56 16.17 -10.52 4.64
N ALA A 57 15.10 -10.82 3.89
CA ALA A 57 14.95 -12.10 3.20
C ALA A 57 16.05 -12.31 2.15
N ILE A 58 16.38 -11.28 1.38
CA ILE A 58 17.49 -11.35 0.40
C ILE A 58 18.81 -11.58 1.12
N LYS A 59 19.14 -10.80 2.16
CA LYS A 59 20.41 -10.92 2.89
C LYS A 59 20.59 -12.26 3.62
N ASN A 60 19.52 -12.83 4.16
CA ASN A 60 19.63 -14.03 4.99
C ASN A 60 19.34 -15.31 4.21
N LYS A 61 18.25 -15.36 3.46
CA LYS A 61 17.74 -16.61 2.85
C LYS A 61 18.18 -16.78 1.39
N TYR A 62 18.29 -15.68 0.64
CA TYR A 62 18.53 -15.73 -0.80
C TYR A 62 19.87 -15.12 -1.23
N ARG A 63 20.80 -14.92 -0.29
CA ARG A 63 22.09 -14.25 -0.53
C ARG A 63 22.93 -14.89 -1.64
N SER A 64 22.79 -16.20 -1.86
CA SER A 64 23.52 -16.93 -2.90
C SER A 64 22.84 -16.89 -4.27
N LYS A 65 21.62 -16.36 -4.37
CA LYS A 65 20.77 -16.41 -5.57
C LYS A 65 20.33 -15.04 -6.06
N LEU A 66 20.24 -14.06 -5.16
CA LEU A 66 19.69 -12.74 -5.42
C LEU A 66 20.68 -11.65 -5.01
N GLU A 67 20.71 -10.58 -5.80
CA GLU A 67 21.47 -9.37 -5.54
C GLU A 67 20.59 -8.34 -4.84
N LEU A 68 21.10 -7.76 -3.76
CA LEU A 68 20.30 -6.95 -2.85
C LEU A 68 19.57 -5.81 -3.54
N GLU A 69 20.28 -4.99 -4.31
CA GLU A 69 19.75 -3.74 -4.87
C GLU A 69 18.76 -3.98 -6.02
N PRO A 70 19.08 -4.75 -7.09
CA PRO A 70 18.16 -4.96 -8.20
C PRO A 70 16.94 -5.80 -7.80
N ASP A 71 17.11 -6.85 -6.98
CA ASP A 71 15.98 -7.70 -6.57
C ASP A 71 15.07 -7.02 -5.56
N LEU A 72 15.63 -6.20 -4.65
CA LEU A 72 14.81 -5.40 -3.74
C LEU A 72 14.01 -4.35 -4.51
N ARG A 73 14.62 -3.69 -5.51
CA ARG A 73 13.94 -2.75 -6.40
C ARG A 73 12.78 -3.41 -7.15
N LEU A 74 13.00 -4.62 -7.69
CA LEU A 74 11.94 -5.41 -8.31
C LEU A 74 10.85 -5.82 -7.32
N LYS A 75 11.19 -6.10 -6.06
CA LYS A 75 10.22 -6.50 -5.03
C LYS A 75 9.36 -5.33 -4.54
N LEU A 76 9.92 -4.13 -4.53
CA LEU A 76 9.26 -2.91 -4.06
C LEU A 76 8.46 -2.19 -5.15
N THR A 77 8.70 -2.49 -6.42
CA THR A 77 7.95 -1.86 -7.51
C THR A 77 6.49 -2.31 -7.54
N LEU A 78 5.58 -1.37 -7.75
CA LEU A 78 4.17 -1.64 -8.02
C LEU A 78 3.91 -2.01 -9.48
N ILE A 79 4.93 -1.83 -10.34
CA ILE A 79 4.85 -2.12 -11.77
C ILE A 79 5.06 -3.61 -11.97
N LYS A 80 4.10 -4.28 -12.61
CA LYS A 80 4.27 -5.69 -12.98
C LYS A 80 5.22 -5.77 -14.19
N PRO A 81 6.36 -6.47 -14.09
CA PRO A 81 7.23 -6.65 -15.23
C PRO A 81 6.53 -7.52 -16.29
N ASP A 82 6.66 -7.16 -17.56
CA ASP A 82 6.24 -8.02 -18.67
C ASP A 82 7.31 -9.10 -18.88
N ILE A 83 7.09 -10.25 -18.25
CA ILE A 83 8.01 -11.38 -18.31
C ILE A 83 8.08 -11.93 -19.75
N ALA A 84 6.98 -11.88 -20.51
CA ALA A 84 6.95 -12.40 -21.87
C ALA A 84 7.78 -11.54 -22.82
N GLU A 85 7.78 -10.23 -22.64
CA GLU A 85 8.66 -9.31 -23.37
C GLU A 85 10.13 -9.48 -22.96
N LEU A 86 10.43 -9.53 -21.65
CA LEU A 86 11.79 -9.72 -21.13
C LEU A 86 12.43 -11.04 -21.55
N CYS A 87 11.64 -12.11 -21.70
CA CYS A 87 12.14 -13.39 -22.19
C CYS A 87 12.43 -13.39 -23.70
N LYS A 88 11.85 -12.47 -24.48
CA LYS A 88 12.13 -12.35 -25.92
C LYS A 88 13.41 -11.58 -26.22
N SER A 89 13.82 -10.67 -25.33
CA SER A 89 15.03 -9.86 -25.49
C SER A 89 16.30 -10.56 -25.01
N LYS A 90 16.30 -11.89 -24.91
CA LYS A 90 17.38 -12.68 -24.33
C LYS A 90 18.10 -13.52 -25.38
#